data_AF-K0SRH3-F1
#
_entry.id   AF-K0SRH3-F1
#
_cell.length_a   1.000
_cell.length_b   1.000
_cell.length_c   1.000
_cell.angle_alpha   90.00
_cell.angle_beta   90.00
_cell.angle_gamma   90.00
#
_symmetry.space_group_name_H-M   'P 1'
#
loop_
_entity.id
_entity.type
_entity.pdbx_description
1 polymer ?
#
loop_
_entity_poly.entity_id
_entity_poly.type
_entity_poly.pdbx_seq_one_letter_code
_entity_poly.pdbx_strand_id
1 'polypeptide(L)'
;GRRTRPDTEAARPGIPHGPRAPRPAVRRGHVPGGRRTRFAPVPGLRDGRERRAGGRRRDRARPRGGEEGVRVRAGLHRLRANSDRGPEPENTPINRSLISSTNVKRPRRKNTGGSLGEAHARKIGKVMDMALRSRSPVVGLNDSGGARIQEGTDSLAGYADIFQRNVDASGVVPQVSVVMGPCAGGAVYSPAMTDFIFMVDDTSYMFVTGPEVVRTVTNEDVTKEDLGGVSVHAGGTSGVAHGSYPNDVAAMRAVRTLLGYLPDSNDRSTLPVRPVTDDPDRAAPALDMLVPDDPNQPYDMRDVIREVIDHGSMFEIQPDHARNIVTAFGRMEGRTVGVVGNNPQTLAGCLDISSSEKAARFVRFCDAFSIPLVTFVDVPGFLPGTGQEHGGIIKNGAKLLFAYAEATVPKVTVIVRKAYGGAYDVMSSKHLRGDANYAWPGAEIAVMGARGAVEIIFRGDGENVEERAAEYVERFANPMVAAQRGYIDDVIEPRDTRRVVCDDLRLLRDKRMDVLPRKHSNIPL
;
A
#
# COMPACT_ATOMS: atom_id res chain seq x y z
N GLY A 1 -14.87 -63.11 -42.22
CA GLY A 1 -14.11 -64.14 -41.47
C GLY A 1 -14.50 -64.11 -39.99
N ARG A 2 -14.07 -65.01 -39.08
CA ARG A 2 -12.90 -65.91 -39.03
C ARG A 2 -11.58 -65.14 -39.24
N ARG A 3 -10.49 -65.28 -38.46
CA ARG A 3 -10.09 -66.13 -37.30
C ARG A 3 -8.78 -65.49 -36.70
N THR A 4 -8.23 -65.69 -35.49
CA THR A 4 -8.48 -66.53 -34.27
C THR A 4 -7.75 -65.87 -33.05
N ARG A 5 -7.87 -66.39 -31.82
CA ARG A 5 -6.77 -66.41 -30.81
C ARG A 5 -6.09 -67.81 -30.82
N PRO A 6 -4.96 -68.07 -30.12
CA PRO A 6 -5.05 -68.48 -28.72
C PRO A 6 -3.86 -68.02 -27.83
N ASP A 7 -3.82 -68.55 -26.61
CA ASP A 7 -3.03 -68.15 -25.44
C ASP A 7 -1.68 -68.89 -25.31
N THR A 8 -0.87 -68.54 -24.30
CA THR A 8 -0.01 -69.49 -23.55
C THR A 8 0.42 -68.91 -22.19
N GLU A 9 0.98 -69.76 -21.32
CA GLU A 9 1.01 -69.58 -19.86
C GLU A 9 2.42 -69.79 -19.25
N ALA A 10 2.64 -69.32 -18.01
CA ALA A 10 3.36 -70.01 -16.91
C ALA A 10 4.51 -69.28 -16.17
N ALA A 11 4.67 -69.72 -14.92
CA ALA A 11 5.86 -69.71 -14.04
C ALA A 11 6.29 -68.42 -13.28
N ARG A 12 6.51 -68.61 -11.97
CA ARG A 12 7.28 -67.74 -11.04
C ARG A 12 8.58 -68.45 -10.66
N PRO A 13 9.59 -67.70 -10.17
CA PRO A 13 10.32 -68.08 -8.95
C PRO A 13 10.22 -67.00 -7.85
N GLY A 14 10.90 -67.15 -6.71
CA GLY A 14 10.92 -66.19 -5.60
C GLY A 14 11.97 -66.51 -4.53
N ILE A 15 11.87 -65.88 -3.33
CA ILE A 15 12.77 -66.04 -2.15
C ILE A 15 14.17 -65.37 -2.39
N PRO A 16 14.90 -64.80 -1.38
CA PRO A 16 14.87 -65.01 0.08
C PRO A 16 14.69 -63.77 1.00
N HIS A 17 14.70 -64.03 2.32
CA HIS A 17 14.73 -63.06 3.42
C HIS A 17 16.13 -62.82 4.02
N GLY A 18 16.34 -61.63 4.61
CA GLY A 18 17.28 -61.39 5.73
C GLY A 18 18.61 -60.72 5.37
N PRO A 19 19.41 -60.28 6.38
CA PRO A 19 19.23 -60.40 7.84
C PRO A 19 19.02 -59.06 8.58
N ARG A 20 18.86 -59.11 9.92
CA ARG A 20 18.86 -57.95 10.86
C ARG A 20 20.06 -58.03 11.83
N ALA A 21 20.74 -56.93 12.09
CA ALA A 21 21.56 -56.67 13.29
C ALA A 21 22.07 -55.21 13.31
N PRO A 22 22.53 -54.64 14.46
CA PRO A 22 21.96 -54.75 15.81
C PRO A 22 21.78 -53.36 16.48
N ARG A 23 21.15 -53.31 17.67
CA ARG A 23 21.20 -52.14 18.56
C ARG A 23 22.42 -52.23 19.49
N PRO A 24 23.13 -51.12 19.82
CA PRO A 24 24.07 -51.10 20.95
C PRO A 24 23.30 -51.10 22.29
N ALA A 25 23.93 -51.64 23.34
CA ALA A 25 23.31 -51.88 24.64
C ALA A 25 23.87 -50.98 25.76
N VAL A 26 23.10 -50.85 26.85
CA VAL A 26 23.47 -50.10 28.06
C VAL A 26 24.62 -50.78 28.81
N ARG A 27 25.57 -49.99 29.33
CA ARG A 27 26.44 -50.38 30.46
C ARG A 27 26.33 -49.38 31.61
N ARG A 28 26.54 -49.87 32.84
CA ARG A 28 26.54 -49.09 34.09
C ARG A 28 27.96 -48.94 34.65
N GLY A 29 28.17 -47.88 35.42
CA GLY A 29 29.40 -47.58 36.16
C GLY A 29 29.87 -46.14 35.90
N HIS A 30 30.38 -45.38 36.86
CA HIS A 30 30.51 -45.61 38.31
C HIS A 30 30.47 -44.24 39.03
N VAL A 31 30.23 -44.18 40.35
CA VAL A 31 30.10 -42.90 41.08
C VAL A 31 31.01 -42.85 42.31
N PRO A 32 31.83 -41.80 42.43
CA PRO A 32 31.92 -40.99 43.65
C PRO A 32 31.82 -39.49 43.32
N GLY A 33 31.39 -38.58 44.22
CA GLY A 33 30.81 -38.75 45.55
C GLY A 33 30.66 -37.38 46.23
N GLY A 34 29.45 -36.99 46.64
CA GLY A 34 29.16 -35.60 47.05
C GLY A 34 28.01 -35.46 48.06
N ARG A 35 28.33 -35.66 49.34
CA ARG A 35 27.57 -35.43 50.59
C ARG A 35 26.06 -35.08 50.51
N ARG A 36 25.25 -35.90 51.19
CA ARG A 36 23.86 -35.61 51.57
C ARG A 36 23.78 -34.53 52.66
N THR A 37 22.73 -33.72 52.62
CA THR A 37 21.89 -33.41 53.80
C THR A 37 20.42 -33.61 53.42
N ARG A 38 19.58 -33.99 54.38
CA ARG A 38 18.13 -34.18 54.20
C ARG A 38 17.39 -33.34 55.25
N PHE A 39 16.31 -32.68 54.87
CA PHE A 39 15.16 -32.43 55.74
C PHE A 39 13.86 -32.59 54.94
N ALA A 40 12.74 -32.79 55.64
CA ALA A 40 11.47 -33.29 55.10
C ALA A 40 10.45 -32.15 54.79
N PRO A 41 9.38 -32.42 54.00
CA PRO A 41 8.54 -31.36 53.43
C PRO A 41 7.24 -31.07 54.20
N VAL A 42 6.76 -29.82 54.09
CA VAL A 42 5.38 -29.35 54.40
C VAL A 42 5.06 -28.13 53.50
N PRO A 43 3.79 -27.72 53.30
CA PRO A 43 3.33 -27.43 51.94
C PRO A 43 2.71 -26.03 51.69
N GLY A 44 2.55 -25.71 50.41
CA GLY A 44 1.38 -24.97 49.90
C GLY A 44 1.41 -23.45 50.00
N LEU A 45 1.84 -22.79 48.92
CA LEU A 45 1.52 -21.38 48.64
C LEU A 45 0.96 -21.23 47.22
N ARG A 46 -0.08 -20.38 47.08
CA ARG A 46 -0.68 -20.03 45.79
C ARG A 46 0.08 -18.85 45.19
N ASP A 47 0.92 -19.09 44.20
CA ASP A 47 1.54 -17.98 43.48
C ASP A 47 0.56 -17.36 42.49
N GLY A 48 0.36 -16.05 42.62
CA GLY A 48 -0.79 -15.34 42.04
C GLY A 48 -0.49 -13.88 41.73
N ARG A 49 0.65 -13.61 41.06
CA ARG A 49 1.10 -12.26 40.72
C ARG A 49 1.71 -12.15 39.32
N GLU A 50 0.87 -12.21 38.28
CA GLU A 50 1.29 -11.76 36.95
C GLU A 50 1.18 -10.23 36.78
N ARG A 51 2.34 -9.62 36.58
CA ARG A 51 2.63 -8.47 35.69
C ARG A 51 1.53 -7.40 35.54
N ARG A 52 1.66 -6.31 36.31
CA ARG A 52 1.15 -4.99 35.90
C ARG A 52 2.26 -4.17 35.23
N ALA A 53 2.34 -4.26 33.92
CA ALA A 53 3.02 -3.28 33.06
C ALA A 53 2.10 -2.96 31.86
N GLY A 54 2.05 -1.71 31.42
CA GLY A 54 1.09 -1.24 30.40
C GLY A 54 0.19 -0.11 30.92
N GLY A 55 0.67 1.13 30.83
CA GLY A 55 -0.02 2.32 31.31
C GLY A 55 -1.15 2.78 30.38
N ARG A 56 -2.36 2.22 30.51
CA ARG A 56 -3.58 2.78 29.91
C ARG A 56 -4.44 3.45 31.01
N ARG A 57 -4.62 4.78 30.94
CA ARG A 57 -5.35 5.58 31.95
C ARG A 57 -6.86 5.23 32.00
N ARG A 58 -7.52 5.64 33.09
CA ARG A 58 -8.95 5.45 33.35
C ARG A 58 -9.59 6.75 33.84
N ASP A 59 -10.50 7.32 33.06
CA ASP A 59 -11.36 8.40 33.55
C ASP A 59 -12.67 7.87 34.11
N ARG A 60 -13.25 8.61 35.06
CA ARG A 60 -14.44 8.22 35.83
C ARG A 60 -15.48 9.34 35.83
N ALA A 61 -16.69 9.02 35.38
CA ALA A 61 -17.91 9.72 35.77
C ALA A 61 -19.08 8.71 35.86
N ARG A 62 -20.06 8.99 36.72
CA ARG A 62 -21.33 8.25 36.88
C ARG A 62 -22.48 9.25 36.71
N PRO A 63 -23.62 8.82 36.13
CA PRO A 63 -24.83 8.69 36.98
C PRO A 63 -25.27 7.24 37.25
N ARG A 64 -26.48 7.07 37.81
CA ARG A 64 -27.16 5.78 38.13
C ARG A 64 -28.43 5.61 37.28
N GLY A 65 -28.90 4.37 37.15
CA GLY A 65 -30.27 4.04 36.72
C GLY A 65 -30.46 3.82 35.20
N GLY A 66 -31.47 3.03 34.84
CA GLY A 66 -31.84 2.70 33.45
C GLY A 66 -31.40 1.30 32.99
N GLU A 67 -32.22 0.68 32.16
CA GLU A 67 -32.10 -0.72 31.72
C GLU A 67 -31.23 -0.90 30.45
N GLU A 68 -31.42 -2.01 29.74
CA GLU A 68 -30.46 -2.57 28.80
C GLU A 68 -30.16 -1.69 27.56
N GLY A 69 -28.87 -1.46 27.30
CA GLY A 69 -28.44 -0.71 26.11
C GLY A 69 -26.97 -0.90 25.79
N VAL A 70 -26.68 -1.54 24.64
CA VAL A 70 -25.31 -1.61 24.10
C VAL A 70 -25.02 -0.34 23.31
N ARG A 71 -24.33 0.63 23.94
CA ARG A 71 -23.92 1.88 23.29
C ARG A 71 -22.92 1.63 22.16
N VAL A 72 -23.42 1.45 20.94
CA VAL A 72 -22.68 1.77 19.72
C VAL A 72 -22.70 3.29 19.60
N ARG A 73 -21.54 3.94 19.63
CA ARG A 73 -21.44 5.37 19.34
C ARG A 73 -21.38 5.58 17.83
N ALA A 74 -22.55 5.70 17.21
CA ALA A 74 -22.69 6.47 15.97
C ALA A 74 -22.48 7.95 16.34
N GLY A 75 -21.22 8.35 16.52
CA GLY A 75 -20.83 9.62 17.10
C GLY A 75 -20.30 10.59 16.04
N LEU A 76 -21.09 11.59 15.70
CA LEU A 76 -20.62 12.78 15.00
C LEU A 76 -19.71 13.57 15.98
N HIS A 77 -18.44 13.18 16.05
CA HIS A 77 -17.62 13.36 17.24
C HIS A 77 -16.96 14.75 17.33
N ARG A 78 -17.78 15.77 17.60
CA ARG A 78 -17.34 17.14 17.94
C ARG A 78 -16.39 17.08 19.16
N LEU A 79 -15.09 17.01 18.88
CA LEU A 79 -14.00 17.08 19.86
C LEU A 79 -13.88 18.53 20.31
N ARG A 80 -14.68 18.93 21.30
CA ARG A 80 -14.42 20.18 22.03
C ARG A 80 -13.27 19.96 22.99
N ALA A 81 -12.14 20.61 22.72
CA ALA A 81 -11.13 20.88 23.73
C ALA A 81 -11.55 22.14 24.51
N ASN A 82 -11.78 21.99 25.80
CA ASN A 82 -11.64 23.05 26.81
C ASN A 82 -10.57 22.52 27.81
N SER A 83 -9.72 23.35 28.42
CA SER A 83 -9.85 24.80 28.60
C SER A 83 -8.52 25.58 28.54
N ASP A 84 -8.66 26.89 28.30
CA ASP A 84 -7.82 28.00 28.76
C ASP A 84 -6.35 28.13 28.30
N ARG A 85 -6.14 28.73 27.12
CA ARG A 85 -5.34 29.98 26.93
C ARG A 85 -5.26 30.40 25.45
N GLY A 86 -5.42 31.71 25.19
CA GLY A 86 -5.05 32.36 23.92
C GLY A 86 -6.08 32.22 22.77
N PRO A 87 -6.07 33.16 21.79
CA PRO A 87 -6.92 33.09 20.60
C PRO A 87 -6.16 32.54 19.38
N GLU A 88 -6.50 31.33 18.93
CA GLU A 88 -6.15 30.83 17.59
C GLU A 88 -7.41 30.33 16.85
N PRO A 89 -7.53 30.54 15.52
CA PRO A 89 -8.74 30.24 14.76
C PRO A 89 -8.86 28.78 14.25
N GLU A 90 -8.32 27.78 14.97
CA GLU A 90 -8.53 26.36 14.64
C GLU A 90 -9.96 25.89 15.00
N ASN A 91 -10.89 25.97 14.05
CA ASN A 91 -12.29 25.56 14.27
C ASN A 91 -12.92 24.79 13.08
N THR A 92 -12.13 23.93 12.43
CA THR A 92 -12.55 23.14 11.25
C THR A 92 -13.09 21.75 11.66
N PRO A 93 -14.40 21.45 11.48
CA PRO A 93 -15.01 20.24 12.02
C PRO A 93 -14.82 18.99 11.11
N ILE A 94 -13.62 18.41 11.08
CA ILE A 94 -13.37 17.10 10.43
C ILE A 94 -14.08 15.99 11.23
N ASN A 95 -15.30 15.64 10.79
CA ASN A 95 -16.23 14.76 11.54
C ASN A 95 -17.28 14.07 10.63
N ARG A 96 -16.86 13.19 9.72
CA ARG A 96 -17.78 12.41 8.85
C ARG A 96 -17.50 10.90 8.71
N SER A 97 -16.33 10.41 9.12
CA SER A 97 -16.03 8.97 9.06
C SER A 97 -16.74 8.15 10.15
N LEU A 98 -17.26 6.96 9.80
CA LEU A 98 -17.78 5.98 10.75
C LEU A 98 -16.68 5.03 11.23
N ILE A 99 -16.44 5.02 12.54
CA ILE A 99 -15.41 4.18 13.17
C ILE A 99 -16.02 2.85 13.63
N SER A 100 -15.52 1.76 13.06
CA SER A 100 -15.70 0.38 13.55
C SER A 100 -14.45 -0.04 14.35
N SER A 101 -14.62 -0.83 15.41
CA SER A 101 -13.50 -1.37 16.18
C SER A 101 -13.80 -2.77 16.67
N THR A 102 -12.83 -3.68 16.49
CA THR A 102 -12.97 -5.09 16.92
C THR A 102 -12.87 -5.27 18.43
N ASN A 103 -12.39 -4.27 19.19
CA ASN A 103 -11.96 -4.49 20.59
C ASN A 103 -12.70 -3.63 21.64
N VAL A 104 -13.92 -4.05 22.00
CA VAL A 104 -14.72 -3.44 23.08
C VAL A 104 -14.31 -3.99 24.46
N LYS A 105 -13.27 -3.42 25.07
CA LYS A 105 -12.81 -3.76 26.45
C LYS A 105 -13.86 -3.40 27.53
N ARG A 106 -14.89 -4.24 27.70
CA ARG A 106 -15.91 -4.11 28.77
C ARG A 106 -15.33 -4.47 30.14
N PRO A 107 -15.53 -3.66 31.21
CA PRO A 107 -15.00 -3.95 32.55
C PRO A 107 -15.56 -5.16 33.32
N ARG A 108 -16.40 -6.03 32.70
CA ARG A 108 -17.21 -7.05 33.42
C ARG A 108 -17.46 -8.40 32.69
N ARG A 109 -16.82 -8.69 31.56
CA ARG A 109 -16.79 -10.05 30.97
C ARG A 109 -15.37 -10.35 30.48
N LYS A 110 -14.95 -11.63 30.47
CA LYS A 110 -13.74 -12.06 29.76
C LYS A 110 -13.88 -11.64 28.29
N ASN A 111 -12.92 -10.89 27.77
CA ASN A 111 -12.83 -10.59 26.35
C ASN A 111 -12.17 -11.77 25.64
N THR A 112 -12.76 -12.28 24.57
CA THR A 112 -12.29 -13.50 23.85
C THR A 112 -11.17 -13.18 22.87
N GLY A 113 -10.16 -12.40 23.30
CA GLY A 113 -9.05 -11.98 22.44
C GLY A 113 -9.47 -11.14 21.23
N GLY A 114 -10.61 -10.42 21.31
CA GLY A 114 -11.17 -9.65 20.19
C GLY A 114 -11.74 -10.52 19.05
N SER A 115 -11.90 -11.84 19.24
CA SER A 115 -12.30 -12.76 18.17
C SER A 115 -13.63 -12.37 17.50
N LEU A 116 -13.71 -12.52 16.18
CA LEU A 116 -14.95 -12.31 15.44
C LEU A 116 -15.91 -13.47 15.69
N GLY A 117 -17.17 -13.14 15.95
CA GLY A 117 -18.28 -14.08 16.04
C GLY A 117 -19.52 -13.48 15.39
N GLU A 118 -20.59 -14.24 15.26
CA GLU A 118 -21.76 -13.88 14.43
C GLU A 118 -22.43 -12.57 14.91
N ALA A 119 -22.63 -12.42 16.21
CA ALA A 119 -23.11 -11.17 16.82
C ALA A 119 -22.06 -10.03 16.91
N HIS A 120 -20.81 -10.27 16.49
CA HIS A 120 -19.77 -9.25 16.29
C HIS A 120 -19.79 -8.77 14.83
N ALA A 121 -19.79 -9.71 13.87
CA ALA A 121 -19.88 -9.46 12.45
C ALA A 121 -21.08 -8.58 12.08
N ARG A 122 -22.29 -8.92 12.53
CA ARG A 122 -23.51 -8.13 12.28
C ARG A 122 -23.44 -6.68 12.77
N LYS A 123 -22.56 -6.35 13.72
CA LYS A 123 -22.34 -4.96 14.16
C LYS A 123 -21.39 -4.20 13.23
N ILE A 124 -20.35 -4.87 12.74
CA ILE A 124 -19.44 -4.31 11.73
C ILE A 124 -20.23 -4.08 10.42
N GLY A 125 -20.94 -5.11 9.95
CA GLY A 125 -21.80 -5.03 8.78
C GLY A 125 -22.84 -3.90 8.88
N LYS A 126 -23.54 -3.75 10.02
CA LYS A 126 -24.48 -2.63 10.21
C LYS A 126 -23.82 -1.25 10.08
N VAL A 127 -22.56 -1.08 10.50
CA VAL A 127 -21.84 0.20 10.36
C VAL A 127 -21.44 0.45 8.90
N MET A 128 -20.99 -0.58 8.18
CA MET A 128 -20.69 -0.49 6.74
C MET A 128 -21.97 -0.20 5.92
N ASP A 129 -23.07 -0.88 6.23
CA ASP A 129 -24.39 -0.63 5.63
C ASP A 129 -24.86 0.82 5.88
N MET A 130 -24.53 1.41 7.03
CA MET A 130 -24.81 2.81 7.32
C MET A 130 -23.90 3.75 6.50
N ALA A 131 -22.60 3.46 6.41
CA ALA A 131 -21.63 4.26 5.66
C ALA A 131 -21.93 4.31 4.16
N LEU A 132 -22.31 3.18 3.56
CA LEU A 132 -22.78 3.09 2.18
C LEU A 132 -24.03 3.96 1.95
N ARG A 133 -25.02 3.88 2.85
CA ARG A 133 -26.24 4.71 2.76
C ARG A 133 -26.01 6.19 3.00
N SER A 134 -25.04 6.57 3.84
CA SER A 134 -24.72 7.98 4.14
C SER A 134 -23.62 8.56 3.24
N ARG A 135 -23.06 7.77 2.31
CA ARG A 135 -21.91 8.14 1.47
C ARG A 135 -20.77 8.72 2.30
N SER A 136 -20.25 7.93 3.26
CA SER A 136 -19.26 8.38 4.24
C SER A 136 -18.12 7.37 4.42
N PRO A 137 -16.88 7.81 4.75
CA PRO A 137 -15.74 6.89 4.89
C PRO A 137 -15.87 5.94 6.09
N VAL A 138 -15.30 4.75 5.98
CA VAL A 138 -15.23 3.74 7.06
C VAL A 138 -13.80 3.62 7.57
N VAL A 139 -13.64 3.66 8.90
CA VAL A 139 -12.35 3.35 9.57
C VAL A 139 -12.50 2.09 10.41
N GLY A 140 -11.75 1.04 10.08
CA GLY A 140 -11.63 -0.19 10.87
C GLY A 140 -10.44 -0.11 11.82
N LEU A 141 -10.67 -0.32 13.12
CA LEU A 141 -9.62 -0.44 14.13
C LEU A 141 -9.47 -1.91 14.56
N ASN A 142 -8.40 -2.55 14.09
CA ASN A 142 -8.20 -3.99 14.09
C ASN A 142 -7.22 -4.43 15.19
N ASP A 143 -7.76 -5.13 16.17
CA ASP A 143 -7.07 -5.81 17.29
C ASP A 143 -7.92 -7.05 17.61
N SER A 144 -7.56 -8.20 17.01
CA SER A 144 -8.37 -9.42 16.97
C SER A 144 -7.52 -10.68 16.70
N GLY A 145 -7.64 -11.68 17.58
CA GLY A 145 -7.06 -13.01 17.39
C GLY A 145 -7.70 -13.88 16.30
N GLY A 146 -8.53 -13.32 15.42
CA GLY A 146 -9.16 -14.03 14.31
C GLY A 146 -10.55 -14.60 14.63
N ALA A 147 -10.88 -15.74 14.01
CA ALA A 147 -12.18 -16.40 14.15
C ALA A 147 -12.44 -16.89 15.58
N ARG A 148 -13.70 -16.80 16.03
CA ARG A 148 -14.14 -17.40 17.28
C ARG A 148 -14.47 -18.87 17.04
N ILE A 149 -13.48 -19.73 17.24
CA ILE A 149 -13.56 -21.19 17.09
C ILE A 149 -14.81 -21.78 17.80
N GLN A 150 -15.22 -21.19 18.92
CA GLN A 150 -16.40 -21.63 19.69
C GLN A 150 -17.76 -21.34 19.02
N GLU A 151 -17.80 -20.49 17.99
CA GLU A 151 -18.98 -20.20 17.15
C GLU A 151 -18.84 -20.82 15.74
N GLY A 152 -17.82 -21.68 15.52
CA GLY A 152 -17.71 -22.55 14.35
C GLY A 152 -17.93 -21.86 12.99
N THR A 153 -18.88 -22.40 12.21
CA THR A 153 -19.29 -21.88 10.90
C THR A 153 -19.83 -20.46 10.94
N ASP A 154 -20.45 -20.05 12.04
CA ASP A 154 -21.14 -18.76 12.14
C ASP A 154 -20.11 -17.62 12.27
N SER A 155 -18.93 -17.93 12.83
CA SER A 155 -17.76 -17.06 12.77
C SER A 155 -17.20 -16.92 11.34
N LEU A 156 -17.37 -17.91 10.46
CA LEU A 156 -16.89 -17.87 9.07
C LEU A 156 -17.89 -17.13 8.16
N ALA A 157 -19.19 -17.41 8.31
CA ALA A 157 -20.26 -16.65 7.68
C ALA A 157 -20.16 -15.16 8.04
N GLY A 158 -19.91 -14.85 9.31
CA GLY A 158 -19.67 -13.49 9.78
C GLY A 158 -18.43 -12.80 9.17
N TYR A 159 -17.43 -13.55 8.70
CA TYR A 159 -16.33 -12.97 7.91
C TYR A 159 -16.76 -12.68 6.47
N ALA A 160 -17.44 -13.64 5.81
CA ALA A 160 -17.94 -13.45 4.45
C ALA A 160 -18.92 -12.26 4.34
N ASP A 161 -19.79 -12.09 5.34
CA ASP A 161 -20.69 -10.93 5.49
C ASP A 161 -19.96 -9.57 5.48
N ILE A 162 -18.73 -9.53 6.01
CA ILE A 162 -17.88 -8.32 6.02
C ILE A 162 -17.14 -8.18 4.68
N PHE A 163 -16.58 -9.27 4.16
CA PHE A 163 -15.83 -9.25 2.90
C PHE A 163 -16.70 -8.78 1.72
N GLN A 164 -17.94 -9.26 1.61
CA GLN A 164 -18.87 -8.80 0.57
C GLN A 164 -19.09 -7.28 0.68
N ARG A 165 -19.26 -6.76 1.90
CA ARG A 165 -19.42 -5.30 2.13
C ARG A 165 -18.15 -4.50 1.87
N ASN A 166 -16.95 -5.10 2.01
CA ASN A 166 -15.71 -4.44 1.59
C ASN A 166 -15.65 -4.31 0.07
N VAL A 167 -16.11 -5.33 -0.67
CA VAL A 167 -16.23 -5.30 -2.14
C VAL A 167 -17.29 -4.29 -2.58
N ASP A 168 -18.50 -4.33 -2.00
CA ASP A 168 -19.61 -3.42 -2.31
C ASP A 168 -19.29 -1.93 -2.04
N ALA A 169 -18.32 -1.66 -1.15
CA ALA A 169 -17.85 -0.32 -0.82
C ALA A 169 -16.58 0.12 -1.58
N SER A 170 -15.90 -0.79 -2.27
CA SER A 170 -14.66 -0.52 -2.99
C SER A 170 -14.90 0.48 -4.12
N GLY A 171 -14.18 1.61 -4.11
CA GLY A 171 -14.43 2.71 -5.05
C GLY A 171 -15.80 3.41 -4.90
N VAL A 172 -16.49 3.26 -3.75
CA VAL A 172 -17.76 3.92 -3.44
C VAL A 172 -17.65 4.85 -2.23
N VAL A 173 -17.05 4.37 -1.14
CA VAL A 173 -16.68 5.16 0.04
C VAL A 173 -15.29 4.76 0.50
N PRO A 174 -14.40 5.68 0.93
CA PRO A 174 -13.05 5.29 1.33
C PRO A 174 -13.04 4.37 2.56
N GLN A 175 -12.24 3.31 2.50
CA GLN A 175 -12.08 2.31 3.53
C GLN A 175 -10.64 2.32 4.06
N VAL A 176 -10.46 2.63 5.34
CA VAL A 176 -9.13 2.67 5.99
C VAL A 176 -9.09 1.66 7.13
N SER A 177 -8.13 0.74 7.09
CA SER A 177 -7.83 -0.19 8.18
C SER A 177 -6.63 0.27 8.99
N VAL A 178 -6.73 0.17 10.31
CA VAL A 178 -5.64 0.48 11.26
C VAL A 178 -5.43 -0.74 12.14
N VAL A 179 -4.30 -1.41 11.98
CA VAL A 179 -3.95 -2.61 12.74
C VAL A 179 -3.17 -2.17 13.98
N MET A 180 -3.78 -2.37 15.14
CA MET A 180 -3.34 -1.82 16.44
C MET A 180 -3.10 -2.95 17.47
N GLY A 181 -2.85 -4.16 16.96
CA GLY A 181 -2.82 -5.40 17.71
C GLY A 181 -2.65 -6.61 16.79
N PRO A 182 -2.89 -7.83 17.30
CA PRO A 182 -2.94 -9.03 16.49
C PRO A 182 -4.00 -8.96 15.39
N CYS A 183 -3.70 -9.51 14.21
CA CYS A 183 -4.66 -9.71 13.14
C CYS A 183 -4.35 -11.03 12.42
N ALA A 184 -5.13 -12.09 12.69
CA ALA A 184 -4.79 -13.45 12.25
C ALA A 184 -5.92 -14.15 11.48
N GLY A 185 -5.57 -14.99 10.49
CA GLY A 185 -6.52 -15.77 9.70
C GLY A 185 -7.49 -14.88 8.94
N GLY A 186 -8.79 -15.19 8.99
CA GLY A 186 -9.84 -14.39 8.34
C GLY A 186 -9.82 -12.89 8.66
N ALA A 187 -9.21 -12.47 9.79
CA ALA A 187 -9.08 -11.07 10.14
C ALA A 187 -8.25 -10.23 9.14
N VAL A 188 -7.31 -10.83 8.38
CA VAL A 188 -6.43 -10.06 7.47
C VAL A 188 -7.09 -9.73 6.13
N TYR A 189 -8.06 -10.52 5.67
CA TYR A 189 -8.66 -10.36 4.35
C TYR A 189 -9.58 -9.14 4.23
N SER A 190 -10.24 -8.72 5.31
CA SER A 190 -11.03 -7.48 5.31
C SER A 190 -10.11 -6.25 5.11
N PRO A 191 -9.03 -6.05 5.89
CA PRO A 191 -8.00 -5.06 5.59
C PRO A 191 -7.43 -5.14 4.18
N ALA A 192 -7.10 -6.34 3.67
CA ALA A 192 -6.57 -6.51 2.32
C ALA A 192 -7.51 -6.00 1.21
N MET A 193 -8.83 -5.99 1.47
CA MET A 193 -9.86 -5.43 0.57
C MET A 193 -10.14 -3.94 0.80
N THR A 194 -9.61 -3.32 1.87
CA THR A 194 -9.70 -1.86 2.09
C THR A 194 -8.65 -1.09 1.29
N ASP A 195 -8.85 0.23 1.14
CA ASP A 195 -8.03 1.08 0.29
C ASP A 195 -6.65 1.37 0.89
N PHE A 196 -6.59 1.54 2.22
CA PHE A 196 -5.34 1.78 2.96
C PHE A 196 -5.28 0.93 4.23
N ILE A 197 -4.11 0.38 4.52
CA ILE A 197 -3.82 -0.38 5.74
C ILE A 197 -2.65 0.28 6.45
N PHE A 198 -2.85 0.77 7.68
CA PHE A 198 -1.77 1.29 8.52
C PHE A 198 -1.51 0.37 9.71
N MET A 199 -0.25 0.23 10.09
CA MET A 199 0.16 -0.59 11.23
C MET A 199 0.75 0.26 12.36
N VAL A 200 0.79 -0.31 13.57
CA VAL A 200 1.43 0.30 14.75
C VAL A 200 2.65 -0.53 15.15
N ASP A 201 3.78 0.15 15.30
CA ASP A 201 5.09 -0.43 15.58
C ASP A 201 5.10 -1.23 16.90
N ASP A 202 5.94 -2.27 16.99
CA ASP A 202 6.14 -3.21 18.12
C ASP A 202 4.90 -3.95 18.65
N THR A 203 3.70 -3.65 18.13
CA THR A 203 2.42 -3.96 18.79
C THR A 203 1.36 -4.55 17.86
N SER A 204 1.55 -4.46 16.55
CA SER A 204 0.63 -5.00 15.54
C SER A 204 1.32 -5.98 14.59
N TYR A 205 0.58 -6.98 14.15
CA TYR A 205 1.07 -7.97 13.17
C TYR A 205 -0.10 -8.57 12.38
N MET A 206 0.16 -8.95 11.12
CA MET A 206 -0.81 -9.59 10.22
C MET A 206 -0.27 -10.93 9.71
N PHE A 207 -1.09 -11.99 9.70
CA PHE A 207 -0.77 -13.20 8.94
C PHE A 207 -2.01 -14.08 8.70
N VAL A 208 -2.03 -14.82 7.59
CA VAL A 208 -3.06 -15.84 7.32
C VAL A 208 -2.90 -17.03 8.28
N THR A 209 -1.66 -17.50 8.45
CA THR A 209 -1.32 -18.68 9.26
C THR A 209 -0.32 -18.27 10.33
N GLY A 210 -0.55 -18.64 11.59
CA GLY A 210 0.34 -18.25 12.70
C GLY A 210 1.64 -19.06 12.76
N PRO A 211 2.73 -18.52 13.37
CA PRO A 211 4.05 -19.16 13.36
C PRO A 211 4.10 -20.58 13.93
N GLU A 212 3.24 -20.88 14.91
CA GLU A 212 3.13 -22.25 15.48
C GLU A 212 2.70 -23.28 14.42
N VAL A 213 1.77 -22.90 13.53
CA VAL A 213 1.29 -23.76 12.45
C VAL A 213 2.32 -23.82 11.32
N VAL A 214 2.96 -22.69 10.97
CA VAL A 214 4.09 -22.65 10.03
C VAL A 214 5.15 -23.66 10.46
N ARG A 215 5.66 -23.57 11.70
CA ARG A 215 6.65 -24.52 12.24
C ARG A 215 6.23 -25.99 12.14
N THR A 216 4.94 -26.31 12.36
CA THR A 216 4.46 -27.70 12.24
C THR A 216 4.29 -28.22 10.80
N VAL A 217 4.25 -27.33 9.80
CA VAL A 217 3.97 -27.69 8.40
C VAL A 217 5.21 -27.57 7.51
N THR A 218 6.03 -26.52 7.68
CA THR A 218 7.24 -26.26 6.88
C THR A 218 8.54 -26.61 7.61
N ASN A 219 8.49 -26.90 8.93
CA ASN A 219 9.64 -26.97 9.85
C ASN A 219 10.45 -25.66 9.97
N GLU A 220 9.86 -24.54 9.57
CA GLU A 220 10.45 -23.20 9.67
C GLU A 220 10.17 -22.59 11.06
N ASP A 221 11.22 -22.16 11.76
CA ASP A 221 11.08 -21.50 13.06
C ASP A 221 11.21 -19.98 12.90
N VAL A 222 10.07 -19.28 12.96
CA VAL A 222 9.92 -17.86 12.67
C VAL A 222 9.16 -17.16 13.81
N THR A 223 9.48 -15.91 14.14
CA THR A 223 8.69 -15.17 15.14
C THR A 223 7.45 -14.52 14.52
N LYS A 224 6.63 -13.85 15.34
CA LYS A 224 5.47 -13.08 14.83
C LYS A 224 5.87 -11.82 14.08
N GLU A 225 7.00 -11.22 14.44
CA GLU A 225 7.49 -10.00 13.80
C GLU A 225 8.15 -10.35 12.46
N ASP A 226 8.97 -11.39 12.43
CA ASP A 226 9.65 -11.86 11.20
C ASP A 226 8.66 -12.44 10.16
N LEU A 227 7.51 -12.98 10.59
CA LEU A 227 6.48 -13.53 9.69
C LEU A 227 5.53 -12.48 9.12
N GLY A 228 5.24 -11.41 9.87
CA GLY A 228 4.12 -10.52 9.57
C GLY A 228 4.05 -9.26 10.44
N GLY A 229 5.19 -8.82 10.94
CA GLY A 229 5.36 -7.57 11.66
C GLY A 229 5.38 -6.35 10.76
N VAL A 230 5.76 -5.21 11.35
CA VAL A 230 5.79 -3.93 10.63
C VAL A 230 6.92 -3.87 9.61
N SER A 231 8.07 -4.46 9.92
CA SER A 231 9.21 -4.59 9.00
C SER A 231 8.83 -5.32 7.70
N VAL A 232 8.02 -6.39 7.81
CA VAL A 232 7.59 -7.22 6.67
C VAL A 232 6.54 -6.50 5.82
N HIS A 233 5.58 -5.83 6.45
CA HIS A 233 4.40 -5.29 5.75
C HIS A 233 4.51 -3.83 5.34
N ALA A 234 5.15 -2.97 6.15
CA ALA A 234 5.42 -1.57 5.80
C ALA A 234 6.88 -1.37 5.36
N GLY A 235 7.84 -2.00 6.05
CA GLY A 235 9.29 -1.86 5.84
C GLY A 235 9.87 -2.48 4.55
N GLY A 236 9.03 -2.67 3.53
CA GLY A 236 9.47 -2.92 2.16
C GLY A 236 9.28 -4.35 1.62
N THR A 237 9.24 -5.39 2.46
CA THR A 237 9.26 -6.79 1.97
C THR A 237 8.02 -7.21 1.19
N SER A 238 6.82 -6.86 1.66
CA SER A 238 5.55 -7.37 1.09
C SER A 238 4.53 -6.31 0.67
N GLY A 239 4.74 -5.03 1.00
CA GLY A 239 3.88 -3.91 0.57
C GLY A 239 2.44 -3.91 1.10
N VAL A 240 2.05 -4.87 1.94
CA VAL A 240 0.66 -5.00 2.44
C VAL A 240 0.22 -3.76 3.22
N ALA A 241 1.12 -3.18 4.03
CA ALA A 241 0.84 -1.94 4.76
C ALA A 241 1.29 -0.70 3.96
N HIS A 242 0.49 0.34 4.09
CA HIS A 242 0.60 1.60 3.36
C HIS A 242 1.39 2.66 4.17
N GLY A 243 1.81 2.30 5.38
CA GLY A 243 2.63 3.07 6.31
C GLY A 243 2.56 2.47 7.71
N SER A 244 3.50 2.84 8.59
CA SER A 244 3.51 2.46 10.00
C SER A 244 3.72 3.67 10.90
N TYR A 245 3.44 3.51 12.20
CA TYR A 245 3.48 4.60 13.17
C TYR A 245 3.85 4.13 14.58
N PRO A 246 4.64 4.90 15.35
CA PRO A 246 5.26 4.46 16.61
C PRO A 246 4.30 4.36 17.81
N ASN A 247 2.98 4.49 17.62
CA ASN A 247 1.93 4.27 18.64
C ASN A 247 0.51 4.55 18.08
N ASP A 248 -0.50 4.06 18.82
CA ASP A 248 -1.93 4.32 18.63
C ASP A 248 -2.26 5.80 18.28
N VAL A 249 -1.59 6.77 18.93
CA VAL A 249 -1.91 8.21 18.80
C VAL A 249 -1.32 8.79 17.51
N ALA A 250 -0.12 8.37 17.11
CA ALA A 250 0.48 8.73 15.84
C ALA A 250 -0.36 8.17 14.67
N ALA A 251 -0.75 6.89 14.72
CA ALA A 251 -1.62 6.28 13.71
C ALA A 251 -2.96 7.02 13.56
N MET A 252 -3.66 7.29 14.67
CA MET A 252 -4.94 8.01 14.63
C MET A 252 -4.82 9.48 14.21
N ARG A 253 -3.64 10.10 14.34
CA ARG A 253 -3.34 11.42 13.74
C ARG A 253 -3.15 11.31 12.24
N ALA A 254 -2.34 10.37 11.77
CA ALA A 254 -2.09 10.15 10.35
C ALA A 254 -3.37 9.79 9.57
N VAL A 255 -4.24 8.95 10.13
CA VAL A 255 -5.55 8.63 9.55
C VAL A 255 -6.45 9.88 9.46
N ARG A 256 -6.40 10.79 10.45
CA ARG A 256 -7.09 12.09 10.37
C ARG A 256 -6.51 12.99 9.28
N THR A 257 -5.19 12.97 9.08
CA THR A 257 -4.52 13.71 8.00
C THR A 257 -4.94 13.16 6.63
N LEU A 258 -4.89 11.84 6.43
CA LEU A 258 -5.35 11.18 5.20
C LEU A 258 -6.82 11.50 4.89
N LEU A 259 -7.73 11.31 5.86
CA LEU A 259 -9.15 11.69 5.73
C LEU A 259 -9.37 13.20 5.53
N GLY A 260 -8.32 14.02 5.68
CA GLY A 260 -8.33 15.42 5.29
C GLY A 260 -8.12 15.64 3.79
N TYR A 261 -7.54 14.69 3.07
CA TYR A 261 -7.34 14.67 1.60
C TYR A 261 -8.44 13.92 0.85
N LEU A 262 -8.95 12.82 1.41
CA LEU A 262 -9.95 11.99 0.74
C LEU A 262 -11.33 12.66 0.70
N PRO A 263 -12.15 12.41 -0.34
CA PRO A 263 -13.57 12.78 -0.35
C PRO A 263 -14.39 11.93 0.64
N ASP A 264 -15.63 12.33 0.92
CA ASP A 264 -16.54 11.48 1.72
C ASP A 264 -16.98 10.21 0.94
N SER A 265 -17.05 10.28 -0.39
CA SER A 265 -17.41 9.17 -1.28
C SER A 265 -16.91 9.37 -2.72
N ASN A 266 -17.27 8.49 -3.66
CA ASN A 266 -16.98 8.68 -5.09
C ASN A 266 -17.78 9.81 -5.78
N ASP A 267 -18.60 10.57 -5.03
CA ASP A 267 -19.14 11.84 -5.50
C ASP A 267 -18.06 12.94 -5.45
N ARG A 268 -17.62 13.39 -6.63
CA ARG A 268 -16.63 14.46 -6.82
C ARG A 268 -16.96 15.76 -6.06
N SER A 269 -18.23 16.06 -5.80
CA SER A 269 -18.63 17.24 -5.02
C SER A 269 -18.18 17.17 -3.55
N THR A 270 -17.82 15.98 -3.06
CA THR A 270 -17.32 15.75 -1.70
C THR A 270 -15.80 15.85 -1.56
N LEU A 271 -15.05 16.14 -2.64
CA LEU A 271 -13.59 16.32 -2.61
C LEU A 271 -13.19 17.56 -1.78
N PRO A 272 -12.33 17.42 -0.75
CA PRO A 272 -12.11 18.49 0.23
C PRO A 272 -11.23 19.61 -0.32
N VAL A 273 -11.82 20.79 -0.45
CA VAL A 273 -11.12 22.07 -0.68
C VAL A 273 -10.79 22.69 0.68
N ARG A 274 -9.57 23.22 0.82
CA ARG A 274 -9.15 24.02 1.99
C ARG A 274 -8.85 25.46 1.57
N PRO A 275 -9.00 26.45 2.47
CA PRO A 275 -8.34 27.74 2.31
C PRO A 275 -6.83 27.51 2.14
N VAL A 276 -6.22 28.25 1.21
CA VAL A 276 -4.80 28.17 0.87
C VAL A 276 -4.20 29.58 0.92
N THR A 277 -2.97 29.66 1.38
CA THR A 277 -2.14 30.89 1.41
C THR A 277 -0.87 30.76 0.57
N ASP A 278 -0.67 29.58 -0.05
CA ASP A 278 0.34 29.40 -1.07
C ASP A 278 -0.20 29.94 -2.40
N ASP A 279 0.60 30.73 -3.09
CA ASP A 279 0.24 31.39 -4.34
C ASP A 279 0.21 30.33 -5.47
N PRO A 280 -0.85 30.21 -6.29
CA PRO A 280 -0.81 29.33 -7.47
C PRO A 280 0.26 29.73 -8.47
N ASP A 281 0.59 31.02 -8.57
CA ASP A 281 1.39 31.60 -9.65
C ASP A 281 2.86 31.80 -9.25
N ARG A 282 3.28 31.40 -8.04
CA ARG A 282 4.69 31.51 -7.62
C ARG A 282 5.59 30.67 -8.52
N ALA A 283 6.71 31.27 -8.93
CA ALA A 283 7.87 30.52 -9.38
C ALA A 283 8.47 29.71 -8.22
N ALA A 284 9.11 28.59 -8.55
CA ALA A 284 9.87 27.76 -7.61
C ALA A 284 11.34 27.62 -8.09
N PRO A 285 12.20 28.64 -7.92
CA PRO A 285 13.56 28.67 -8.49
C PRO A 285 14.50 27.56 -7.99
N ALA A 286 14.13 26.84 -6.93
CA ALA A 286 14.86 25.65 -6.50
C ALA A 286 14.80 24.53 -7.55
N LEU A 287 13.70 24.41 -8.31
CA LEU A 287 13.50 23.37 -9.33
C LEU A 287 14.60 23.40 -10.41
N ASP A 288 15.09 24.59 -10.75
CA ASP A 288 16.15 24.80 -11.76
C ASP A 288 17.50 24.15 -11.36
N MET A 289 17.69 23.85 -10.07
CA MET A 289 18.95 23.34 -9.50
C MET A 289 18.81 21.96 -8.83
N LEU A 290 17.60 21.37 -8.78
CA LEU A 290 17.37 20.07 -8.11
C LEU A 290 17.77 18.87 -8.98
N VAL A 291 17.74 19.01 -10.30
CA VAL A 291 18.18 17.97 -11.24
C VAL A 291 19.64 18.25 -11.61
N PRO A 292 20.58 17.33 -11.32
CA PRO A 292 21.98 17.53 -11.67
C PRO A 292 22.24 17.40 -13.18
N ASP A 293 23.20 18.20 -13.68
CA ASP A 293 23.70 18.13 -15.06
C ASP A 293 24.33 16.77 -15.40
N ASP A 294 24.92 16.08 -14.42
CA ASP A 294 25.41 14.72 -14.60
C ASP A 294 24.23 13.73 -14.69
N PRO A 295 23.98 13.08 -15.84
CA PRO A 295 22.88 12.13 -15.99
C PRO A 295 23.04 10.87 -15.11
N ASN A 296 24.22 10.64 -14.53
CA ASN A 296 24.47 9.54 -13.58
C ASN A 296 24.16 9.93 -12.13
N GLN A 297 24.09 11.22 -11.81
CA GLN A 297 23.81 11.69 -10.45
C GLN A 297 22.30 11.65 -10.15
N PRO A 298 21.88 11.03 -9.03
CA PRO A 298 20.48 11.02 -8.59
C PRO A 298 20.13 12.20 -7.67
N TYR A 299 18.84 12.52 -7.61
CA TYR A 299 18.20 13.46 -6.69
C TYR A 299 16.93 12.82 -6.10
N ASP A 300 16.39 13.33 -4.98
CA ASP A 300 15.10 12.85 -4.45
C ASP A 300 13.96 13.55 -5.21
N MET A 301 13.13 12.77 -5.91
CA MET A 301 11.94 13.30 -6.59
C MET A 301 10.94 13.94 -5.60
N ARG A 302 11.00 13.59 -4.30
CA ARG A 302 10.17 14.25 -3.29
C ARG A 302 10.48 15.72 -3.13
N ASP A 303 11.69 16.19 -3.42
CA ASP A 303 12.02 17.62 -3.33
C ASP A 303 11.39 18.41 -4.48
N VAL A 304 11.43 17.87 -5.70
CA VAL A 304 10.68 18.39 -6.86
C VAL A 304 9.17 18.44 -6.55
N ILE A 305 8.62 17.37 -5.97
CA ILE A 305 7.21 17.31 -5.58
C ILE A 305 6.87 18.35 -4.50
N ARG A 306 7.72 18.52 -3.46
CA ARG A 306 7.53 19.48 -2.36
C ARG A 306 7.50 20.92 -2.85
N GLU A 307 8.37 21.29 -3.78
CA GLU A 307 8.40 22.65 -4.35
C GLU A 307 7.13 22.98 -5.16
N VAL A 308 6.54 21.99 -5.85
CA VAL A 308 5.35 22.19 -6.68
C VAL A 308 4.04 22.25 -5.88
N ILE A 309 3.86 21.39 -4.87
CA ILE A 309 2.61 21.33 -4.08
C ILE A 309 2.50 22.44 -3.03
N ASP A 310 1.27 22.72 -2.58
CA ASP A 310 0.98 23.77 -1.60
C ASP A 310 1.78 23.57 -0.29
N HIS A 311 2.64 24.53 0.04
CA HIS A 311 3.50 24.53 1.23
C HIS A 311 4.31 23.23 1.45
N GLY A 312 4.65 22.49 0.39
CA GLY A 312 5.31 21.17 0.50
C GLY A 312 4.51 20.11 1.25
N SER A 313 3.19 20.30 1.43
CA SER A 313 2.35 19.47 2.30
C SER A 313 1.99 18.11 1.70
N MET A 314 2.94 17.18 1.75
CA MET A 314 2.82 15.82 1.22
C MET A 314 2.39 14.79 2.28
N PHE A 315 1.51 13.86 1.92
CA PHE A 315 1.22 12.63 2.67
C PHE A 315 1.56 11.41 1.79
N GLU A 316 2.74 10.83 1.99
CA GLU A 316 3.24 9.70 1.20
C GLU A 316 2.57 8.38 1.59
N ILE A 317 2.30 7.55 0.59
CA ILE A 317 1.73 6.21 0.68
C ILE A 317 2.83 5.20 0.34
N GLN A 318 3.01 4.19 1.18
CA GLN A 318 4.08 3.19 1.07
C GLN A 318 5.50 3.82 0.94
N PRO A 319 5.92 4.73 1.83
CA PRO A 319 7.23 5.40 1.73
C PRO A 319 8.42 4.42 1.73
N ASP A 320 8.30 3.30 2.46
CA ASP A 320 9.38 2.31 2.62
C ASP A 320 9.32 1.11 1.66
N HIS A 321 8.23 0.98 0.89
CA HIS A 321 8.07 -0.08 -0.12
C HIS A 321 8.15 0.48 -1.55
N ALA A 322 8.87 -0.22 -2.43
CA ALA A 322 9.12 0.19 -3.81
C ALA A 322 9.54 1.67 -3.93
N ARG A 323 10.64 2.02 -3.25
CA ARG A 323 11.10 3.42 -3.05
C ARG A 323 11.64 4.11 -4.32
N ASN A 324 11.73 3.35 -5.42
CA ASN A 324 11.95 3.78 -6.80
C ASN A 324 10.74 4.51 -7.41
N ILE A 325 9.56 4.42 -6.78
CA ILE A 325 8.41 5.28 -7.12
C ILE A 325 7.81 5.91 -5.86
N VAL A 326 7.51 7.21 -5.94
CA VAL A 326 6.76 7.97 -4.94
C VAL A 326 5.27 7.90 -5.32
N THR A 327 4.42 7.70 -4.32
CA THR A 327 2.96 7.82 -4.44
C THR A 327 2.45 8.60 -3.24
N ALA A 328 1.81 9.75 -3.43
CA ALA A 328 1.46 10.63 -2.32
C ALA A 328 0.21 11.48 -2.59
N PHE A 329 -0.50 11.88 -1.53
CA PHE A 329 -1.48 12.96 -1.60
C PHE A 329 -0.81 14.30 -1.30
N GLY A 330 -1.11 15.31 -2.13
CA GLY A 330 -0.70 16.70 -1.92
C GLY A 330 -1.87 17.65 -2.13
N ARG A 331 -1.59 18.95 -2.26
CA ARG A 331 -2.57 19.94 -2.70
C ARG A 331 -2.02 20.90 -3.73
N MET A 332 -2.91 21.39 -4.58
CA MET A 332 -2.72 22.55 -5.45
C MET A 332 -4.02 23.37 -5.41
N GLU A 333 -3.92 24.70 -5.27
CA GLU A 333 -5.06 25.59 -4.94
C GLU A 333 -5.91 25.13 -3.73
N GLY A 334 -5.29 24.49 -2.74
CA GLY A 334 -5.98 23.93 -1.58
C GLY A 334 -6.84 22.69 -1.88
N ARG A 335 -6.83 22.18 -3.11
CA ARG A 335 -7.57 20.97 -3.56
C ARG A 335 -6.65 19.76 -3.54
N THR A 336 -7.17 18.60 -3.16
CA THR A 336 -6.37 17.35 -3.16
C THR A 336 -5.93 16.97 -4.57
N VAL A 337 -4.65 16.62 -4.72
CA VAL A 337 -4.08 15.93 -5.88
C VAL A 337 -3.45 14.62 -5.45
N GLY A 338 -3.49 13.61 -6.32
CA GLY A 338 -2.67 12.41 -6.23
C GLY A 338 -1.40 12.62 -7.04
N VAL A 339 -0.24 12.37 -6.44
CA VAL A 339 1.06 12.55 -7.06
C VAL A 339 1.74 11.19 -7.24
N VAL A 340 2.30 10.96 -8.42
CA VAL A 340 3.15 9.80 -8.73
C VAL A 340 4.47 10.31 -9.31
N GLY A 341 5.61 9.78 -8.86
CA GLY A 341 6.91 10.22 -9.39
C GLY A 341 8.00 9.16 -9.32
N ASN A 342 8.76 8.97 -10.40
CA ASN A 342 9.95 8.10 -10.37
C ASN A 342 11.02 8.71 -9.45
N ASN A 343 11.71 7.90 -8.65
CA ASN A 343 12.71 8.38 -7.70
C ASN A 343 14.13 7.87 -8.05
N PRO A 344 14.98 8.69 -8.68
CA PRO A 344 16.33 8.29 -9.11
C PRO A 344 17.23 7.73 -8.00
N GLN A 345 17.03 8.14 -6.74
CA GLN A 345 17.81 7.62 -5.59
C GLN A 345 17.65 6.11 -5.34
N THR A 346 16.59 5.47 -5.83
CA THR A 346 16.40 4.01 -5.70
C THR A 346 16.26 3.39 -7.08
N LEU A 347 17.10 2.41 -7.39
CA LEU A 347 17.10 1.67 -8.67
C LEU A 347 17.05 2.58 -9.91
N ALA A 348 17.69 3.76 -9.85
CA ALA A 348 17.69 4.78 -10.90
C ALA A 348 16.28 5.23 -11.39
N GLY A 349 15.24 5.08 -10.55
CA GLY A 349 13.85 5.40 -10.93
C GLY A 349 13.16 4.38 -11.84
N CYS A 350 13.83 3.24 -12.14
CA CYS A 350 13.28 2.14 -12.95
C CYS A 350 11.93 1.63 -12.42
N LEU A 351 11.03 1.27 -13.33
CA LEU A 351 9.83 0.50 -13.00
C LEU A 351 10.17 -0.99 -12.83
N ASP A 352 9.58 -1.62 -11.83
CA ASP A 352 9.67 -3.05 -11.52
C ASP A 352 8.29 -3.58 -11.10
N ILE A 353 8.18 -4.86 -10.74
CA ILE A 353 6.93 -5.46 -10.27
C ILE A 353 6.28 -4.63 -9.14
N SER A 354 7.02 -4.38 -8.06
CA SER A 354 6.49 -3.78 -6.83
C SER A 354 6.08 -2.32 -7.00
N SER A 355 6.89 -1.52 -7.71
CA SER A 355 6.58 -0.12 -8.03
C SER A 355 5.40 0.00 -8.98
N SER A 356 5.28 -0.91 -9.96
CA SER A 356 4.13 -0.96 -10.86
C SER A 356 2.84 -1.29 -10.10
N GLU A 357 2.87 -2.23 -9.15
CA GLU A 357 1.71 -2.58 -8.32
C GLU A 357 1.31 -1.45 -7.36
N LYS A 358 2.30 -0.86 -6.65
CA LYS A 358 2.13 0.33 -5.79
C LYS A 358 1.44 1.47 -6.52
N ALA A 359 2.00 1.89 -7.66
CA ALA A 359 1.48 3.01 -8.42
C ALA A 359 0.13 2.66 -9.09
N ALA A 360 -0.07 1.43 -9.58
CA ALA A 360 -1.35 1.02 -10.18
C ALA A 360 -2.49 1.06 -9.16
N ARG A 361 -2.26 0.58 -7.93
CA ARG A 361 -3.25 0.64 -6.84
C ARG A 361 -3.59 2.09 -6.51
N PHE A 362 -2.57 2.96 -6.42
CA PHE A 362 -2.73 4.38 -6.10
C PHE A 362 -3.47 5.17 -7.20
N VAL A 363 -3.10 4.99 -8.47
CA VAL A 363 -3.75 5.63 -9.64
C VAL A 363 -5.23 5.24 -9.73
N ARG A 364 -5.57 3.95 -9.58
CA ARG A 364 -6.97 3.49 -9.63
C ARG A 364 -7.79 3.95 -8.42
N PHE A 365 -7.17 4.09 -7.24
CA PHE A 365 -7.83 4.72 -6.10
C PHE A 365 -8.15 6.20 -6.39
N CYS A 366 -7.18 6.96 -6.93
CA CYS A 366 -7.38 8.37 -7.23
C CYS A 366 -8.51 8.58 -8.25
N ASP A 367 -8.53 7.80 -9.34
CA ASP A 367 -9.60 7.86 -10.34
C ASP A 367 -10.98 7.51 -9.76
N ALA A 368 -11.08 6.39 -9.02
CA ALA A 368 -12.33 5.96 -8.41
C ALA A 368 -12.93 6.97 -7.41
N PHE A 369 -12.10 7.84 -6.84
CA PHE A 369 -12.50 8.92 -5.93
C PHE A 369 -12.40 10.33 -6.54
N SER A 370 -12.31 10.43 -7.88
CA SER A 370 -12.27 11.69 -8.63
C SER A 370 -11.14 12.66 -8.22
N ILE A 371 -10.01 12.13 -7.76
CA ILE A 371 -8.80 12.88 -7.39
C ILE A 371 -7.92 13.06 -8.64
N PRO A 372 -7.61 14.31 -9.08
CA PRO A 372 -6.68 14.57 -10.17
C PRO A 372 -5.29 13.99 -9.94
N LEU A 373 -4.62 13.60 -11.02
CA LEU A 373 -3.28 13.00 -11.01
C LEU A 373 -2.23 13.96 -11.58
N VAL A 374 -1.13 14.14 -10.85
CA VAL A 374 0.08 14.84 -11.29
C VAL A 374 1.24 13.85 -11.33
N THR A 375 1.88 13.70 -12.49
CA THR A 375 2.88 12.65 -12.74
C THR A 375 4.25 13.24 -13.07
N PHE A 376 5.27 12.94 -12.28
CA PHE A 376 6.65 13.40 -12.49
C PHE A 376 7.53 12.27 -13.05
N VAL A 377 8.17 12.48 -14.20
CA VAL A 377 8.85 11.42 -14.94
C VAL A 377 10.36 11.62 -15.01
N ASP A 378 11.10 10.69 -14.41
CA ASP A 378 12.53 10.45 -14.63
C ASP A 378 12.76 8.92 -14.61
N VAL A 379 12.39 8.28 -15.72
CA VAL A 379 12.35 6.82 -15.88
C VAL A 379 13.26 6.35 -17.02
N PRO A 380 14.32 5.59 -16.72
CA PRO A 380 15.22 5.07 -17.76
C PRO A 380 14.72 3.78 -18.42
N GLY A 381 13.63 3.19 -17.90
CA GLY A 381 13.02 1.96 -18.41
C GLY A 381 12.39 1.10 -17.32
N PHE A 382 12.14 -0.16 -17.65
CA PHE A 382 11.86 -1.22 -16.67
C PHE A 382 13.17 -1.87 -16.21
N LEU A 383 13.21 -2.34 -14.96
CA LEU A 383 14.34 -3.06 -14.37
C LEU A 383 14.54 -4.42 -15.07
N PRO A 384 15.69 -4.66 -15.73
CA PRO A 384 15.93 -5.92 -16.43
C PRO A 384 16.34 -7.04 -15.46
N GLY A 385 16.06 -8.29 -15.84
CA GLY A 385 16.64 -9.49 -15.20
C GLY A 385 15.65 -10.64 -15.04
N THR A 386 16.20 -11.86 -14.96
CA THR A 386 15.39 -13.10 -14.86
C THR A 386 14.45 -13.12 -13.66
N GLY A 387 14.79 -12.44 -12.56
CA GLY A 387 13.89 -12.28 -11.41
C GLY A 387 12.61 -11.50 -11.71
N GLN A 388 12.68 -10.48 -12.57
CA GLN A 388 11.52 -9.70 -13.01
C GLN A 388 10.69 -10.50 -14.03
N GLU A 389 11.36 -11.15 -15.00
CA GLU A 389 10.69 -11.99 -16.01
C GLU A 389 9.97 -13.19 -15.39
N HIS A 390 10.65 -13.97 -14.54
CA HIS A 390 10.05 -15.11 -13.83
C HIS A 390 9.01 -14.66 -12.79
N GLY A 391 9.16 -13.44 -12.24
CA GLY A 391 8.16 -12.78 -11.40
C GLY A 391 6.95 -12.22 -12.17
N GLY A 392 6.93 -12.32 -13.51
CA GLY A 392 5.80 -11.92 -14.34
C GLY A 392 5.68 -10.42 -14.59
N ILE A 393 6.81 -9.69 -14.71
CA ILE A 393 6.84 -8.24 -15.00
C ILE A 393 5.93 -7.83 -16.17
N ILE A 394 5.78 -8.65 -17.20
CA ILE A 394 4.87 -8.41 -18.34
C ILE A 394 3.43 -8.18 -17.89
N LYS A 395 2.95 -8.89 -16.85
CA LYS A 395 1.63 -8.64 -16.24
C LYS A 395 1.67 -7.49 -15.24
N ASN A 396 2.71 -7.44 -14.41
CA ASN A 396 2.74 -6.53 -13.26
C ASN A 396 3.03 -5.08 -13.67
N GLY A 397 3.94 -4.85 -14.61
CA GLY A 397 4.12 -3.56 -15.29
C GLY A 397 2.87 -3.11 -16.05
N ALA A 398 2.15 -4.04 -16.67
CA ALA A 398 0.89 -3.76 -17.35
C ALA A 398 -0.24 -3.32 -16.38
N LYS A 399 -0.13 -3.54 -15.06
CA LYS A 399 -1.09 -2.99 -14.08
C LYS A 399 -1.04 -1.46 -14.07
N LEU A 400 0.14 -0.85 -14.15
CA LEU A 400 0.30 0.60 -14.16
C LEU A 400 -0.13 1.22 -15.49
N LEU A 401 0.24 0.59 -16.61
CA LEU A 401 -0.25 0.92 -17.96
C LEU A 401 -1.79 0.94 -17.99
N PHE A 402 -2.41 -0.11 -17.47
CA PHE A 402 -3.86 -0.24 -17.42
C PHE A 402 -4.50 0.81 -16.51
N ALA A 403 -3.88 1.11 -15.36
CA ALA A 403 -4.37 2.11 -14.43
C ALA A 403 -4.44 3.51 -15.06
N TYR A 404 -3.37 3.98 -15.73
CA TYR A 404 -3.39 5.27 -16.42
C TYR A 404 -4.29 5.28 -17.66
N ALA A 405 -4.40 4.17 -18.40
CA ALA A 405 -5.26 4.06 -19.58
C ALA A 405 -6.77 3.97 -19.23
N GLU A 406 -7.12 3.40 -18.07
CA GLU A 406 -8.48 3.39 -17.54
C GLU A 406 -8.86 4.75 -16.94
N ALA A 407 -7.92 5.44 -16.28
CA ALA A 407 -8.18 6.65 -15.53
C ALA A 407 -8.78 7.81 -16.36
N THR A 408 -9.87 8.36 -15.82
CA THR A 408 -10.77 9.35 -16.40
C THR A 408 -10.62 10.76 -15.81
N VAL A 409 -10.11 10.86 -14.58
CA VAL A 409 -9.71 12.11 -13.91
C VAL A 409 -8.75 12.97 -14.75
N PRO A 410 -8.58 14.27 -14.43
CA PRO A 410 -7.50 15.07 -14.99
C PRO A 410 -6.13 14.43 -14.71
N LYS A 411 -5.29 14.35 -15.74
CA LYS A 411 -3.93 13.79 -15.71
C LYS A 411 -2.97 14.79 -16.34
N VAL A 412 -2.17 15.43 -15.50
CA VAL A 412 -1.09 16.34 -15.91
C VAL A 412 0.26 15.65 -15.66
N THR A 413 1.15 15.70 -16.63
CA THR A 413 2.44 14.99 -16.60
C THR A 413 3.58 15.97 -16.87
N VAL A 414 4.65 15.88 -16.09
CA VAL A 414 5.87 16.68 -16.23
C VAL A 414 7.07 15.75 -16.34
N ILE A 415 7.73 15.74 -17.50
CA ILE A 415 8.97 15.00 -17.70
C ILE A 415 10.13 15.87 -17.18
N VAL A 416 10.72 15.40 -16.09
CA VAL A 416 11.76 16.11 -15.32
C VAL A 416 13.14 15.85 -15.89
N ARG A 417 13.42 14.60 -16.31
CA ARG A 417 14.64 14.22 -17.02
C ARG A 417 14.40 13.05 -17.98
N LYS A 418 14.56 11.78 -17.57
CA LYS A 418 14.53 10.63 -18.50
C LYS A 418 13.12 10.14 -18.78
N ALA A 419 12.87 9.77 -20.03
CA ALA A 419 11.60 9.20 -20.48
C ALA A 419 11.86 8.18 -21.60
N TYR A 420 12.25 6.96 -21.22
CA TYR A 420 12.69 5.94 -22.18
C TYR A 420 11.71 4.77 -22.41
N GLY A 421 11.47 4.49 -23.69
CA GLY A 421 10.76 3.31 -24.20
C GLY A 421 9.36 3.13 -23.61
N GLY A 422 8.96 1.87 -23.42
CA GLY A 422 7.65 1.54 -22.86
C GLY A 422 7.40 2.08 -21.44
N ALA A 423 8.44 2.56 -20.72
CA ALA A 423 8.26 3.22 -19.44
C ALA A 423 7.80 4.68 -19.59
N TYR A 424 8.21 5.38 -20.65
CA TYR A 424 7.60 6.66 -21.03
C TYR A 424 6.11 6.48 -21.35
N ASP A 425 5.75 5.47 -22.14
CA ASP A 425 4.35 5.20 -22.50
C ASP A 425 3.49 5.01 -21.24
N VAL A 426 3.98 4.18 -20.31
CA VAL A 426 3.34 3.83 -19.03
C VAL A 426 3.16 5.03 -18.11
N MET A 427 4.12 5.94 -18.02
CA MET A 427 4.10 7.06 -17.05
C MET A 427 3.23 8.24 -17.51
N SER A 428 1.95 7.98 -17.72
CA SER A 428 0.92 8.98 -18.09
C SER A 428 1.23 9.77 -19.37
N SER A 429 1.80 9.11 -20.39
CA SER A 429 2.00 9.71 -21.71
C SER A 429 0.68 10.18 -22.35
N LYS A 430 0.76 11.14 -23.28
CA LYS A 430 -0.41 11.66 -24.02
C LYS A 430 -1.20 10.55 -24.72
N HIS A 431 -0.51 9.51 -25.19
CA HIS A 431 -1.10 8.31 -25.81
C HIS A 431 -2.04 7.54 -24.86
N LEU A 432 -1.85 7.63 -23.54
CA LEU A 432 -2.76 7.09 -22.52
C LEU A 432 -3.85 8.09 -22.08
N ARG A 433 -4.15 9.08 -22.93
CA ARG A 433 -5.10 10.18 -22.64
C ARG A 433 -4.63 11.05 -21.47
N GLY A 434 -3.34 11.34 -21.40
CA GLY A 434 -2.84 12.49 -20.64
C GLY A 434 -3.49 13.76 -21.21
N ASP A 435 -4.02 14.63 -20.34
CA ASP A 435 -4.68 15.86 -20.77
C ASP A 435 -3.63 16.91 -21.15
N ALA A 436 -2.58 17.02 -20.33
CA ALA A 436 -1.42 17.84 -20.56
C ALA A 436 -0.12 17.09 -20.20
N ASN A 437 0.90 17.28 -21.03
CA ASN A 437 2.18 16.60 -20.99
C ASN A 437 3.29 17.63 -21.28
N TYR A 438 3.99 18.03 -20.24
CA TYR A 438 5.12 18.97 -20.30
C TYR A 438 6.46 18.25 -20.21
N ALA A 439 7.51 18.92 -20.66
CA ALA A 439 8.89 18.52 -20.44
C ALA A 439 9.72 19.71 -19.95
N TRP A 440 10.71 19.45 -19.09
CA TRP A 440 11.77 20.41 -18.80
C TRP A 440 12.81 20.45 -19.95
N PRO A 441 13.65 21.49 -20.09
CA PRO A 441 14.52 21.64 -21.25
C PRO A 441 15.55 20.52 -21.40
N GLY A 442 16.03 19.96 -20.29
CA GLY A 442 16.96 18.82 -20.23
C GLY A 442 16.30 17.43 -20.27
N ALA A 443 15.06 17.31 -20.76
CA ALA A 443 14.34 16.03 -20.77
C ALA A 443 14.72 15.11 -21.95
N GLU A 444 15.16 13.89 -21.65
CA GLU A 444 15.59 12.89 -22.62
C GLU A 444 14.43 11.95 -22.99
N ILE A 445 13.77 12.19 -24.13
CA ILE A 445 12.62 11.37 -24.59
C ILE A 445 13.04 10.51 -25.79
N ALA A 446 13.20 9.18 -25.60
CA ALA A 446 13.67 8.28 -26.66
C ALA A 446 13.18 6.83 -26.51
N VAL A 447 13.45 5.97 -27.50
CA VAL A 447 13.11 4.53 -27.44
C VAL A 447 13.97 3.78 -26.39
N MET A 448 15.22 4.19 -26.23
CA MET A 448 16.16 3.72 -25.21
C MET A 448 17.31 4.75 -25.06
N GLY A 449 18.13 4.62 -24.00
CA GLY A 449 19.30 5.47 -23.82
C GLY A 449 20.32 5.35 -24.96
N ALA A 450 20.94 6.47 -25.33
CA ALA A 450 21.67 6.65 -26.59
C ALA A 450 22.72 5.56 -26.90
N ARG A 451 23.58 5.20 -25.94
CA ARG A 451 24.63 4.20 -26.16
C ARG A 451 24.07 2.82 -26.55
N GLY A 452 22.96 2.41 -25.92
CA GLY A 452 22.26 1.16 -26.26
C GLY A 452 21.59 1.19 -27.63
N ALA A 453 21.10 2.35 -28.06
CA ALA A 453 20.58 2.53 -29.42
C ALA A 453 21.71 2.42 -30.46
N VAL A 454 22.85 3.05 -30.21
CA VAL A 454 24.03 3.03 -31.08
C VAL A 454 24.62 1.61 -31.21
N GLU A 455 24.76 0.88 -30.10
CA GLU A 455 25.22 -0.53 -30.06
C GLU A 455 24.31 -1.51 -30.83
N ILE A 456 23.08 -1.10 -31.16
CA ILE A 456 22.12 -1.87 -31.98
C ILE A 456 22.13 -1.38 -33.44
N ILE A 457 22.13 -0.07 -33.68
CA ILE A 457 22.03 0.52 -35.02
C ILE A 457 23.32 0.32 -35.81
N PHE A 458 24.48 0.61 -35.22
CA PHE A 458 25.80 0.58 -35.88
C PHE A 458 26.56 -0.73 -35.60
N ARG A 459 25.82 -1.85 -35.52
CA ARG A 459 26.36 -3.14 -35.07
C ARG A 459 27.25 -3.76 -36.14
N GLY A 460 28.56 -3.53 -36.00
CA GLY A 460 29.61 -4.12 -36.82
C GLY A 460 30.43 -3.09 -37.61
N ASP A 461 30.01 -1.82 -37.61
CA ASP A 461 30.61 -0.78 -38.45
C ASP A 461 31.95 -0.24 -37.89
N GLY A 462 32.31 -0.61 -36.66
CA GLY A 462 33.60 -0.25 -36.03
C GLY A 462 33.75 1.23 -35.64
N GLU A 463 32.65 2.00 -35.72
CA GLU A 463 32.64 3.43 -35.45
C GLU A 463 32.82 3.79 -33.96
N ASN A 464 33.13 5.07 -33.72
CA ASN A 464 33.25 5.64 -32.39
C ASN A 464 31.87 5.76 -31.70
N VAL A 465 31.56 4.80 -30.83
CA VAL A 465 30.26 4.68 -30.14
C VAL A 465 29.88 5.95 -29.36
N GLU A 466 30.84 6.64 -28.74
CA GLU A 466 30.56 7.85 -27.94
C GLU A 466 30.19 9.06 -28.82
N GLU A 467 30.82 9.20 -29.99
CA GLU A 467 30.52 10.25 -30.97
C GLU A 467 29.14 10.04 -31.61
N ARG A 468 28.81 8.79 -31.97
CA ARG A 468 27.44 8.43 -32.40
C ARG A 468 26.42 8.54 -31.27
N ALA A 469 26.80 8.34 -30.01
CA ALA A 469 25.89 8.53 -28.88
C ALA A 469 25.58 10.02 -28.67
N ALA A 470 26.57 10.92 -28.78
CA ALA A 470 26.34 12.36 -28.78
C ALA A 470 25.42 12.80 -29.93
N GLU A 471 25.68 12.32 -31.16
CA GLU A 471 24.83 12.58 -32.33
C GLU A 471 23.39 12.08 -32.11
N TYR A 472 23.23 10.91 -31.47
CA TYR A 472 21.91 10.35 -31.14
C TYR A 472 21.17 11.19 -30.07
N VAL A 473 21.87 11.73 -29.08
CA VAL A 473 21.26 12.63 -28.08
C VAL A 473 20.78 13.92 -28.74
N GLU A 474 21.65 14.59 -29.50
CA GLU A 474 21.31 15.83 -30.21
C GLU A 474 20.13 15.64 -31.17
N ARG A 475 20.09 14.52 -31.90
CA ARG A 475 19.06 14.27 -32.92
C ARG A 475 17.76 13.65 -32.41
N PHE A 476 17.77 12.94 -31.27
CA PHE A 476 16.62 12.15 -30.80
C PHE A 476 16.30 12.28 -29.32
N ALA A 477 17.28 12.26 -28.41
CA ALA A 477 17.04 12.21 -26.96
C ALA A 477 16.89 13.62 -26.33
N ASN A 478 15.98 14.43 -26.88
CA ASN A 478 15.65 15.77 -26.40
C ASN A 478 14.13 16.02 -26.50
N PRO A 479 13.54 17.00 -25.80
CA PRO A 479 12.10 17.13 -25.73
C PRO A 479 11.49 17.72 -27.01
N MET A 480 12.29 18.43 -27.81
CA MET A 480 11.82 19.16 -29.00
C MET A 480 11.32 18.21 -30.10
N VAL A 481 11.92 17.02 -30.24
CA VAL A 481 11.45 16.00 -31.21
C VAL A 481 10.05 15.47 -30.85
N ALA A 482 9.72 15.42 -29.56
CA ALA A 482 8.39 15.02 -29.08
C ALA A 482 7.38 16.17 -29.17
N ALA A 483 7.80 17.40 -28.85
CA ALA A 483 6.97 18.61 -28.99
C ALA A 483 6.60 18.90 -30.46
N GLN A 484 7.54 18.75 -31.41
CA GLN A 484 7.27 18.87 -32.86
C GLN A 484 6.23 17.86 -33.38
N ARG A 485 5.96 16.78 -32.64
CA ARG A 485 4.93 15.78 -32.95
C ARG A 485 3.63 15.97 -32.17
N GLY A 486 3.57 16.97 -31.29
CA GLY A 486 2.44 17.19 -30.38
C GLY A 486 2.30 16.11 -29.29
N TYR A 487 3.36 15.34 -29.01
CA TYR A 487 3.36 14.33 -27.92
C TYR A 487 3.57 14.97 -26.54
N ILE A 488 4.22 16.15 -26.55
CA ILE A 488 4.41 17.09 -25.45
C ILE A 488 3.74 18.40 -25.90
N ASP A 489 3.01 19.07 -25.01
CA ASP A 489 2.28 20.31 -25.33
C ASP A 489 3.17 21.55 -25.29
N ASP A 490 4.09 21.60 -24.33
CA ASP A 490 5.08 22.68 -24.20
C ASP A 490 6.36 22.21 -23.47
N VAL A 491 7.47 22.92 -23.69
CA VAL A 491 8.74 22.73 -22.98
C VAL A 491 8.93 23.91 -22.03
N ILE A 492 8.75 23.66 -20.73
CA ILE A 492 8.63 24.71 -19.71
C ILE A 492 9.89 24.84 -18.87
N GLU A 493 10.20 26.06 -18.42
CA GLU A 493 11.25 26.31 -17.43
C GLU A 493 10.92 25.60 -16.11
N PRO A 494 11.88 24.92 -15.44
CA PRO A 494 11.60 24.12 -14.26
C PRO A 494 10.84 24.88 -13.17
N ARG A 495 11.30 26.08 -12.82
CA ARG A 495 10.65 27.03 -11.88
C ARG A 495 9.17 27.30 -12.12
N ASP A 496 8.66 27.20 -13.35
CA ASP A 496 7.29 27.56 -13.70
C ASP A 496 6.30 26.37 -13.57
N THR A 497 6.81 25.17 -13.28
CA THR A 497 6.03 23.92 -13.15
C THR A 497 4.80 24.06 -12.26
N ARG A 498 4.88 24.79 -11.13
CA ARG A 498 3.73 24.99 -10.23
C ARG A 498 2.60 25.76 -10.91
N ARG A 499 2.91 26.92 -11.50
CA ARG A 499 1.95 27.80 -12.16
C ARG A 499 1.21 27.06 -13.27
N VAL A 500 1.96 26.41 -14.16
CA VAL A 500 1.43 25.65 -15.31
C VAL A 500 0.51 24.52 -14.85
N VAL A 501 0.92 23.70 -13.87
CA VAL A 501 0.08 22.59 -13.37
C VAL A 501 -1.15 23.12 -12.59
N CYS A 502 -1.04 24.25 -11.89
CA CYS A 502 -2.20 24.93 -11.28
C CYS A 502 -3.21 25.39 -12.34
N ASP A 503 -2.76 26.00 -13.44
CA ASP A 503 -3.60 26.48 -14.54
C ASP A 503 -4.40 25.34 -15.18
N ASP A 504 -3.75 24.21 -15.49
CA ASP A 504 -4.41 23.01 -16.04
C ASP A 504 -5.40 22.37 -15.06
N LEU A 505 -5.04 22.21 -13.79
CA LEU A 505 -5.95 21.67 -12.78
C LEU A 505 -7.14 22.61 -12.50
N ARG A 506 -7.03 23.89 -12.88
CA ARG A 506 -8.13 24.86 -12.88
C ARG A 506 -9.02 24.70 -14.11
N LEU A 507 -8.44 24.50 -15.29
CA LEU A 507 -9.13 24.29 -16.57
C LEU A 507 -9.86 22.93 -16.63
N LEU A 508 -9.15 21.85 -16.34
CA LEU A 508 -9.63 20.46 -16.40
C LEU A 508 -10.58 20.11 -15.24
N ARG A 509 -10.86 21.05 -14.34
CA ARG A 509 -11.73 20.89 -13.17
C ARG A 509 -13.11 20.33 -13.50
N ASP A 510 -13.65 20.64 -14.68
CA ASP A 510 -14.96 20.15 -15.15
C ASP A 510 -14.88 19.08 -16.26
N LYS A 511 -13.69 18.48 -16.45
CA LYS A 511 -13.49 17.31 -17.31
C LYS A 511 -14.51 16.21 -17.02
N ARG A 512 -15.06 15.64 -18.10
CA ARG A 512 -15.85 14.41 -18.13
C ARG A 512 -15.40 13.59 -19.34
N MET A 513 -15.34 12.28 -19.19
CA MET A 513 -15.04 11.36 -20.29
C MET A 513 -15.87 10.09 -20.12
N ASP A 514 -16.68 9.76 -21.11
CA ASP A 514 -17.45 8.52 -21.11
C ASP A 514 -16.55 7.30 -21.34
N VAL A 515 -16.90 6.19 -20.69
CA VAL A 515 -16.21 4.90 -20.83
C VAL A 515 -17.16 3.85 -21.41
N LEU A 516 -16.62 2.91 -22.19
CA LEU A 516 -17.42 1.86 -22.83
C LEU A 516 -18.14 1.01 -21.76
N PRO A 517 -19.48 0.82 -21.85
CA PRO A 517 -20.24 0.07 -20.86
C PRO A 517 -19.72 -1.36 -20.65
N ARG A 518 -19.33 -1.68 -19.42
CA ARG A 518 -18.85 -3.00 -18.99
C ARG A 518 -19.22 -3.24 -17.53
N LYS A 519 -19.35 -4.51 -17.11
CA LYS A 519 -19.61 -4.85 -15.69
C LYS A 519 -18.46 -4.39 -14.79
N HIS A 520 -17.23 -4.57 -15.26
CA HIS A 520 -15.97 -4.08 -14.69
C HIS A 520 -14.87 -4.27 -15.76
N SER A 521 -13.67 -3.77 -15.50
CA SER A 521 -12.47 -4.10 -16.26
C SER A 521 -11.98 -5.54 -15.98
N ASN A 522 -11.16 -6.06 -16.89
CA ASN A 522 -10.42 -7.32 -16.72
C ASN A 522 -8.91 -7.01 -16.69
N ILE A 523 -8.50 -6.24 -15.69
CA ILE A 523 -7.10 -5.86 -15.44
C ILE A 523 -6.25 -7.12 -15.12
N PRO A 524 -4.97 -7.18 -15.48
CA PRO A 524 -4.07 -8.21 -14.97
C PRO A 524 -4.03 -8.25 -13.44
N LEU A 525 -4.11 -9.46 -12.89
CA LEU A 525 -3.92 -9.77 -11.48
C LEU A 525 -2.64 -10.60 -11.32
#